data_AF-A0A5C9EX75-F1
#
_entry.id   AF-A0A5C9EX75-F1
#
_cell.length_a   1.000
_cell.length_b   1.000
_cell.length_c   1.000
_cell.angle_alpha   90.00
_cell.angle_beta   90.00
_cell.angle_gamma   90.00
#
_symmetry.space_group_name_H-M   'P 1'
#
loop_
_entity.id
_entity.type
_entity.pdbx_description
1 polymer ?
#
loop_
_entity_poly.entity_id
_entity_poly.type
_entity_poly.pdbx_seq_one_letter_code
_entity_poly.pdbx_strand_id
1 'polypeptide(L)' 'MNAINNVIPVVEVDKLNVSFGDAHIIHDVSFEVNEGELIGLFI' A
#
# COMPACT_ATOMS: atom_id res chain seq x y z
N MET A 1 5.22 -31.01 5.48
CA MET A 1 5.34 -30.14 4.29
C MET A 1 4.58 -28.87 4.62
N ASN A 2 5.29 -27.80 4.98
CA ASN A 2 4.65 -26.51 5.24
C ASN A 2 4.42 -25.86 3.88
N ALA A 3 3.16 -25.74 3.48
CA ALA A 3 2.82 -24.83 2.40
C ALA A 3 3.27 -23.44 2.87
N ILE A 4 4.26 -22.87 2.17
CA ILE A 4 4.46 -21.43 2.16
C ILE A 4 3.15 -20.86 1.62
N ASN A 5 2.26 -20.45 2.52
CA ASN A 5 1.05 -19.72 2.15
C ASN A 5 1.54 -18.45 1.50
N ASN A 6 1.64 -18.47 0.17
CA ASN A 6 1.99 -17.30 -0.60
C ASN A 6 0.79 -16.37 -0.54
N VAL A 7 0.75 -15.53 0.49
CA VAL A 7 -0.27 -14.51 0.64
C VAL A 7 -0.03 -13.51 -0.48
N ILE A 8 -0.89 -13.55 -1.49
CA ILE A 8 -0.90 -12.56 -2.55
C ILE A 8 -1.72 -11.39 -1.98
N PRO A 9 -1.13 -10.19 -1.86
CA PRO A 9 -1.87 -9.04 -1.36
C PRO A 9 -3.05 -8.75 -2.28
N VAL A 10 -4.19 -8.38 -1.70
CA VAL A 10 -5.38 -7.99 -2.47
C VAL A 10 -5.25 -6.56 -3.00
N VAL A 11 -4.43 -5.74 -2.34
CA VAL A 11 -4.03 -4.41 -2.80
C VAL A 11 -2.51 -4.31 -2.66
N GLU A 12 -1.84 -3.93 -3.75
CA GLU A 12 -0.42 -3.61 -3.78
C GLU A 12 -0.26 -2.20 -4.35
N VAL A 13 0.45 -1.35 -3.61
CA VAL A 13 0.78 0.02 -4.00
C VAL A 13 2.29 0.18 -3.95
N ASP A 14 2.88 0.49 -5.10
CA ASP A 14 4.31 0.80 -5.23
C ASP A 14 4.50 2.28 -5.52
N LYS A 15 5.30 2.95 -4.68
CA LYS A 15 5.75 4.35 -4.86
C LYS A 15 4.64 5.34 -5.23
N LEU A 16 3.56 5.34 -4.45
CA LEU A 16 2.49 6.31 -4.56
C LEU A 16 3.03 7.72 -4.32
N ASN A 17 2.81 8.58 -5.31
CA ASN A 17 3.07 10.01 -5.23
C ASN A 17 1.77 10.77 -5.49
N VAL A 18 1.45 11.75 -4.63
CA VAL A 18 0.23 12.57 -4.77
C VAL A 18 0.60 14.03 -4.63
N SER A 19 0.22 14.84 -5.63
CA SER A 19 0.47 16.29 -5.66
C SER A 19 -0.84 17.06 -5.85
N PHE A 20 -0.93 18.23 -5.21
CA PHE A 20 -2.03 19.18 -5.35
C PHE A 20 -1.45 20.55 -5.74
N GLY A 21 -1.62 20.92 -7.01
CA GLY A 21 -0.91 22.08 -7.58
C GLY A 21 0.60 21.87 -7.53
N ASP A 22 1.32 22.86 -7.01
CA ASP A 22 2.78 22.81 -6.86
C ASP A 22 3.23 22.04 -5.60
N ALA A 23 2.29 21.62 -4.74
CA ALA A 23 2.61 20.92 -3.50
C ALA A 23 2.64 19.40 -3.72
N HIS A 24 3.77 18.78 -3.37
CA HIS A 24 3.90 17.32 -3.27
C HIS A 24 3.48 16.90 -1.86
N ILE A 25 2.42 16.10 -1.74
CA ILE A 25 1.75 15.78 -0.46
C ILE A 25 2.08 14.36 0.01
N ILE A 26 2.07 13.38 -0.89
CA ILE A 26 2.46 12.00 -0.58
C ILE A 26 3.69 11.69 -1.40
N HIS A 27 4.78 11.27 -0.76
CA HIS A 27 6.08 11.02 -1.40
C HIS A 27 6.42 9.52 -1.34
N ASP A 28 6.51 8.86 -2.50
CA ASP A 28 7.02 7.49 -2.67
C ASP A 28 6.49 6.46 -1.66
N VAL A 29 5.21 6.51 -1.33
CA VAL A 29 4.61 5.60 -0.33
C VAL A 29 4.32 4.24 -0.95
N SER A 30 4.82 3.17 -0.34
CA SER A 30 4.56 1.79 -0.78
C SER A 30 3.93 0.99 0.35
N PHE A 31 2.87 0.24 0.05
CA PHE A 31 2.18 -0.62 1.02
C PHE A 31 1.41 -1.75 0.33
N GLU A 32 1.15 -2.78 1.10
CA GLU A 32 0.32 -3.92 0.72
C GLU A 32 -0.84 -4.05 1.72
N VAL A 33 -1.97 -4.57 1.25
CA VAL A 33 -3.11 -4.96 2.08
C VAL A 33 -3.47 -6.40 1.75
N ASN A 34 -3.46 -7.27 2.76
CA ASN A 34 -3.88 -8.65 2.64
C ASN A 34 -5.39 -8.81 2.84
N GLU A 35 -5.94 -9.96 2.46
CA GLU A 35 -7.36 -10.26 2.67
C GLU A 35 -7.72 -10.18 4.16
N GLY A 36 -8.72 -9.35 4.49
CA GLY A 36 -9.20 -9.14 5.86
C GLY A 36 -8.44 -8.10 6.66
N GLU A 37 -7.37 -7.49 6.12
CA GLU A 37 -6.67 -6.38 6.76
C GLU A 37 -7.42 -5.05 6.57
N LEU A 38 -7.50 -4.26 7.64
CA LEU A 38 -8.04 -2.90 7.62
C LEU A 38 -6.89 -1.92 7.80
N ILE A 39 -6.71 -1.00 6.85
CA ILE A 39 -5.71 0.07 6.93
C ILE A 39 -6.39 1.44 6.97
N GLY A 40 -5.81 2.37 7.72
CA GLY A 40 -6.13 3.78 7.68
C GLY A 40 -4.91 4.58 7.25
N LEU A 41 -5.05 5.41 6.23
CA LEU A 41 -4.03 6.37 5.83
C LEU A 41 -4.39 7.73 6.42
N PHE A 42 -3.48 8.31 7.20
CA PHE A 42 -3.63 9.62 7.82
C PHE A 42 -2.54 10.53 7.27
N ILE A 43 -2.94 11.65 6.67
CA ILE A 43 -2.09 12.72 6.15
C ILE A 43 -2.40 14.01 6.90
#